data_AF-A0A3S9PA67-F1
#
_entry.id   AF-A0A3S9PA67-F1
#
_cell.length_a   1.000
_cell.length_b   1.000
_cell.length_c   1.000
_cell.angle_alpha   90.00
_cell.angle_beta   90.00
_cell.angle_gamma   90.00
#
_symmetry.space_group_name_H-M   'P 1'
#
loop_
_entity.id
_entity.type
_entity.pdbx_description
1 polymer ?
#
loop_
_entity_poly.entity_id
_entity_poly.type
_entity_poly.pdbx_seq_one_letter_code
_entity_poly.pdbx_strand_id
1 'polypeptide(L)'
;MSHLADYKTDIQYKARVIRTTRLTPRNTEEIREMVLEIDDPSFECKVNQSFGVLVDIKGEFGQNKHHRLYSVADIPEKVNGKTRITLLVKRCAYIDDFSGERYRGIGSNFLCDRKVCDAITITGPFDLAFQLPKDHNANLILIGMGTGIAPFRAFVKHIYEEVHDWKGQVRLFYGARTGMEMPYMNDENNDLTNYYNESTFEAMKAVSSRPEWTDTVALDVAIEAKEHELHDMLMQNNTYIYVAGHEKVRVNLDKAFSTILGSEDAWLVRKAELIAGHKWAEVIY
;
A
#
# COMPACT_ATOMS: atom_id res chain seq x y z
N MET A 1 -1.45 5.31 -15.58
CA MET A 1 -2.76 4.98 -14.98
C MET A 1 -3.18 3.62 -15.51
N SER A 2 -3.72 2.75 -14.66
CA SER A 2 -4.35 1.50 -15.10
C SER A 2 -5.58 1.81 -15.96
N HIS A 3 -5.64 1.29 -17.19
CA HIS A 3 -6.82 1.43 -18.05
C HIS A 3 -7.78 0.27 -17.77
N LEU A 4 -9.09 0.52 -17.91
CA LEU A 4 -10.12 -0.51 -17.75
C LEU A 4 -9.86 -1.73 -18.68
N ALA A 5 -9.28 -1.49 -19.86
CA ALA A 5 -8.92 -2.51 -20.83
C ALA A 5 -7.79 -3.46 -20.37
N ASP A 6 -7.00 -3.06 -19.37
CA ASP A 6 -5.87 -3.86 -18.88
C ASP A 6 -6.33 -5.01 -17.97
N TYR A 7 -7.60 -5.03 -17.56
CA TYR A 7 -8.14 -5.98 -16.59
C TYR A 7 -9.41 -6.67 -17.10
N LYS A 8 -9.50 -7.97 -16.81
CA LYS A 8 -10.73 -8.75 -17.04
C LYS A 8 -11.80 -8.30 -16.04
N THR A 9 -12.62 -7.33 -16.45
CA THR A 9 -13.71 -6.76 -15.65
C THR A 9 -15.08 -7.34 -15.98
N ASP A 10 -15.10 -8.42 -16.77
CA ASP A 10 -16.32 -9.15 -17.16
C ASP A 10 -16.98 -9.81 -15.94
N ILE A 11 -16.15 -10.31 -15.01
CA ILE A 11 -16.63 -10.88 -13.76
C ILE A 11 -16.73 -9.76 -12.72
N GLN A 12 -17.96 -9.47 -12.32
CA GLN A 12 -18.30 -8.44 -11.35
C GLN A 12 -19.03 -9.06 -10.18
N TYR A 13 -18.65 -8.62 -8.98
CA TYR A 13 -19.30 -9.03 -7.74
C TYR A 13 -19.95 -7.83 -7.07
N LYS A 14 -21.05 -8.07 -6.38
CA LYS A 14 -21.66 -7.09 -5.49
C LYS A 14 -21.07 -7.25 -4.10
N ALA A 15 -20.69 -6.13 -3.51
CA ALA A 15 -20.20 -6.06 -2.14
C ALA A 15 -20.99 -5.01 -1.37
N ARG A 16 -21.05 -5.16 -0.05
CA ARG A 16 -21.68 -4.21 0.87
C ARG A 16 -20.66 -3.63 1.81
N VAL A 17 -20.75 -2.34 2.07
CA VAL A 17 -19.93 -1.70 3.10
C VAL A 17 -20.42 -2.17 4.46
N ILE A 18 -19.57 -2.89 5.19
CA ILE A 18 -19.86 -3.31 6.57
C ILE A 18 -19.33 -2.28 7.55
N ARG A 19 -18.17 -1.66 7.24
CA ARG A 19 -17.54 -0.65 8.07
C ARG A 19 -16.83 0.38 7.21
N THR A 20 -16.86 1.64 7.66
CA THR A 20 -16.10 2.74 7.08
C THR A 20 -15.64 3.65 8.22
N THR A 21 -14.32 3.73 8.42
CA THR A 21 -13.71 4.45 9.54
C THR A 21 -12.68 5.42 8.98
N ARG A 22 -12.77 6.70 9.36
CA ARG A 22 -11.72 7.67 9.05
C ARG A 22 -10.53 7.44 9.99
N LEU A 23 -9.34 7.26 9.44
CA LEU A 23 -8.10 6.97 10.17
C LEU A 23 -7.23 8.21 10.41
N THR A 24 -7.68 9.38 9.94
CA THR A 24 -6.98 10.65 10.04
C THR A 24 -7.85 11.72 10.70
N PRO A 25 -7.26 12.68 11.43
CA PRO A 25 -7.99 13.81 12.00
C PRO A 25 -8.79 14.61 10.96
N ARG A 26 -9.85 15.30 11.39
CA ARG A 26 -10.78 16.00 10.48
C ARG A 26 -10.13 17.15 9.70
N ASN A 27 -9.08 17.74 10.23
CA ASN A 27 -8.34 18.87 9.66
C ASN A 27 -7.23 18.45 8.68
N THR A 28 -6.99 17.15 8.49
CA THR A 28 -6.02 16.64 7.52
C THR A 28 -6.71 15.97 6.33
N GLU A 29 -5.91 15.46 5.40
CA GLU A 29 -6.38 14.65 4.29
C GLU A 29 -7.24 13.47 4.79
N GLU A 30 -8.39 13.24 4.16
CA GLU A 30 -9.29 12.17 4.58
C GLU A 30 -8.78 10.82 4.05
N ILE A 31 -8.35 9.96 4.97
CA ILE A 31 -8.02 8.57 4.68
C ILE A 31 -8.98 7.69 5.47
N ARG A 32 -9.59 6.72 4.79
CA ARG A 32 -10.55 5.79 5.38
C ARG A 32 -10.11 4.36 5.19
N GLU A 33 -10.31 3.58 6.24
CA GLU A 33 -10.38 2.13 6.15
C GLU A 33 -11.83 1.73 5.92
N MET A 34 -12.05 0.82 4.98
CA MET A 34 -13.36 0.27 4.69
C MET A 34 -13.30 -1.25 4.69
N VAL A 35 -14.31 -1.87 5.29
CA VAL A 35 -14.52 -3.33 5.23
C VAL A 35 -15.72 -3.60 4.34
N LEU A 36 -15.49 -4.40 3.31
CA LEU A 36 -16.51 -4.82 2.35
C LEU A 36 -16.80 -6.31 2.56
N GLU A 37 -18.06 -6.69 2.59
CA GLU A 37 -18.50 -8.09 2.52
C GLU A 37 -19.02 -8.37 1.12
N ILE A 38 -18.50 -9.41 0.49
CA ILE A 38 -18.86 -9.79 -0.88
C ILE A 38 -20.06 -10.72 -0.82
N ASP A 39 -21.10 -10.41 -1.58
CA ASP A 39 -22.35 -11.16 -1.56
C ASP A 39 -22.20 -12.57 -2.17
N ASP A 40 -21.31 -12.71 -3.16
CA ASP A 40 -21.00 -14.00 -3.78
C ASP A 40 -19.99 -14.80 -2.93
N PRO A 41 -20.36 -16.00 -2.43
CA PRO A 41 -19.48 -16.79 -1.58
C PRO A 41 -18.28 -17.40 -2.32
N SER A 42 -18.34 -17.49 -3.66
CA SER A 42 -17.25 -18.01 -4.49
C SER A 42 -16.09 -17.04 -4.66
N PHE A 43 -16.30 -15.75 -4.34
CA PHE A 43 -15.22 -14.78 -4.36
C PHE A 43 -14.20 -15.10 -3.27
N GLU A 44 -12.95 -15.29 -3.66
CA GLU A 44 -11.82 -15.48 -2.76
C GLU A 44 -10.75 -14.43 -3.06
N CYS A 45 -10.06 -13.99 -2.02
CA CYS A 45 -9.00 -13.00 -2.14
C CYS A 45 -7.92 -13.28 -1.07
N LYS A 46 -6.68 -12.89 -1.35
CA LYS A 46 -5.51 -13.09 -0.49
C LYS A 46 -4.81 -11.77 -0.18
N VAL A 47 -3.95 -11.77 0.84
CA VAL A 47 -3.19 -10.58 1.30
C VAL A 47 -2.28 -9.97 0.23
N ASN A 48 -1.84 -10.77 -0.74
CA ASN A 48 -0.99 -10.32 -1.84
C ASN A 48 -1.77 -9.95 -3.11
N GLN A 49 -3.05 -9.61 -2.97
CA GLN A 49 -3.91 -9.29 -4.09
C GLN A 49 -4.52 -7.89 -3.95
N SER A 50 -5.08 -7.45 -5.06
CA SER A 50 -5.87 -6.24 -5.19
C SER A 50 -7.22 -6.58 -5.82
N PHE A 51 -8.13 -5.63 -5.79
CA PHE A 51 -9.42 -5.74 -6.45
C PHE A 51 -9.79 -4.38 -7.04
N GLY A 52 -10.58 -4.41 -8.09
CA GLY A 52 -11.05 -3.20 -8.75
C GLY A 52 -12.40 -2.78 -8.23
N VAL A 53 -12.60 -1.48 -8.01
CA VAL A 53 -13.90 -0.88 -7.77
C VAL A 53 -14.39 -0.25 -9.06
N LEU A 54 -15.62 -0.57 -9.44
CA LEU A 54 -16.27 -0.09 -10.65
C LEU A 54 -17.37 0.91 -10.28
N VAL A 55 -17.23 2.14 -10.79
CA VAL A 55 -18.15 3.25 -10.52
C VAL A 55 -18.85 3.62 -11.82
N ASP A 56 -20.17 3.62 -11.82
CA ASP A 56 -20.94 4.12 -12.96
C ASP A 56 -20.82 5.64 -13.01
N ILE A 57 -20.42 6.16 -14.17
CA ILE A 57 -20.24 7.60 -14.43
C ILE A 57 -20.98 7.99 -15.70
N LYS A 58 -21.27 9.28 -15.86
CA LYS A 58 -21.70 9.84 -17.15
C LYS A 58 -20.55 10.67 -17.71
N GLY A 59 -19.63 10.00 -18.40
CA GLY A 59 -18.49 10.67 -19.03
C GLY A 59 -18.90 11.41 -20.30
N GLU A 60 -18.23 12.52 -20.58
CA GLU A 60 -18.50 13.38 -21.74
C GLU A 60 -18.26 12.68 -23.09
N PHE A 61 -17.46 11.62 -23.11
CA PHE A 61 -17.06 10.88 -24.30
C PHE A 61 -17.59 9.44 -24.32
N GLY A 62 -18.79 9.21 -23.76
CA GLY A 62 -19.45 7.89 -23.75
C GLY A 62 -18.86 6.87 -22.77
N GLN A 63 -17.87 7.27 -21.96
CA GLN A 63 -17.39 6.46 -20.84
C GLN A 63 -18.46 6.39 -19.76
N ASN A 64 -19.02 5.21 -19.55
CA ASN A 64 -20.08 5.01 -18.56
C ASN A 64 -19.57 4.38 -17.25
N LYS A 65 -18.30 3.99 -17.21
CA LYS A 65 -17.70 3.27 -16.10
C LYS A 65 -16.28 3.77 -15.82
N HIS A 66 -15.98 3.94 -14.54
CA HIS A 66 -14.65 4.25 -14.02
C HIS A 66 -14.17 3.09 -13.15
N HIS A 67 -12.99 2.56 -13.44
CA HIS A 67 -12.40 1.46 -12.69
C HIS A 67 -11.11 1.91 -12.01
N ARG A 68 -10.94 1.48 -10.75
CA ARG A 68 -9.73 1.75 -9.98
C ARG A 68 -9.39 0.58 -9.08
N LEU A 69 -8.12 0.20 -9.07
CA LEU A 69 -7.60 -0.85 -8.19
C LEU A 69 -7.32 -0.33 -6.78
N TYR A 70 -7.56 -1.21 -5.81
CA TYR A 70 -7.24 -1.05 -4.40
C TYR A 70 -6.57 -2.33 -3.89
N SER A 71 -5.47 -2.20 -3.17
CA SER A 71 -4.81 -3.32 -2.51
C SER A 71 -5.63 -3.79 -1.31
N VAL A 72 -5.59 -5.09 -1.05
CA VAL A 72 -6.09 -5.67 0.20
C VAL A 72 -5.24 -5.13 1.36
N ALA A 73 -5.90 -4.62 2.39
CA ALA A 73 -5.27 -3.92 3.52
C ALA A 73 -5.25 -4.71 4.83
N ASP A 74 -5.89 -5.87 4.87
CA ASP A 74 -5.94 -6.80 6.02
C ASP A 74 -6.08 -8.25 5.53
N ILE A 75 -5.88 -9.22 6.41
CA ILE A 75 -6.15 -10.64 6.12
C ILE A 75 -7.64 -10.80 5.77
N PRO A 76 -8.00 -11.32 4.57
CA PRO A 76 -9.40 -11.56 4.22
C PRO A 76 -10.05 -12.59 5.14
N GLU A 77 -11.21 -12.27 5.67
CA GLU A 77 -11.96 -13.15 6.58
C GLU A 77 -13.13 -13.82 5.88
N LYS A 78 -13.53 -15.02 6.33
CA LYS A 78 -14.79 -15.66 5.93
C LYS A 78 -15.79 -15.57 7.07
N VAL A 79 -16.90 -14.87 6.84
CA VAL A 79 -18.01 -14.75 7.81
C VAL A 79 -19.29 -15.25 7.16
N ASN A 80 -19.89 -16.29 7.75
CA ASN A 80 -21.08 -16.96 7.19
C ASN A 80 -20.93 -17.37 5.71
N GLY A 81 -19.74 -17.84 5.33
CA GLY A 81 -19.40 -18.25 3.96
C GLY A 81 -19.09 -17.11 2.99
N LYS A 82 -19.31 -15.84 3.39
CA LYS A 82 -18.97 -14.66 2.59
C LYS A 82 -17.59 -14.12 2.93
N THR A 83 -16.87 -13.66 1.92
CA THR A 83 -15.55 -13.05 2.09
C THR A 83 -15.70 -11.60 2.55
N ARG A 84 -14.90 -11.20 3.53
CA ARG A 84 -14.70 -9.82 3.93
C ARG A 84 -13.31 -9.37 3.55
N ILE A 85 -13.22 -8.23 2.89
CA ILE A 85 -11.95 -7.61 2.49
C ILE A 85 -11.87 -6.20 3.04
N THR A 86 -10.67 -5.79 3.41
CA THR A 86 -10.39 -4.46 3.91
C THR A 86 -9.61 -3.68 2.86
N LEU A 87 -9.95 -2.40 2.65
CA LEU A 87 -9.17 -1.47 1.84
C LEU A 87 -8.87 -0.18 2.59
N LEU A 88 -7.81 0.49 2.16
CA LEU A 88 -7.44 1.83 2.57
C LEU A 88 -7.61 2.79 1.38
N VAL A 89 -8.36 3.87 1.57
CA VAL A 89 -8.62 4.87 0.53
C VAL A 89 -8.36 6.28 1.05
N LYS A 90 -7.54 7.03 0.31
CA LYS A 90 -7.36 8.48 0.49
C LYS A 90 -8.30 9.21 -0.46
N ARG A 91 -9.07 10.19 0.04
CA ARG A 91 -9.85 11.09 -0.83
C ARG A 91 -8.89 11.95 -1.65
N CYS A 92 -8.95 11.82 -2.97
CA CYS A 92 -8.05 12.57 -3.87
C CYS A 92 -8.79 13.71 -4.55
N ALA A 93 -8.07 14.79 -4.81
CA ALA A 93 -8.43 15.85 -5.74
C ALA A 93 -7.18 16.29 -6.49
N TYR A 94 -7.35 16.76 -7.73
CA TYR A 94 -6.27 17.39 -8.48
C TYR A 94 -6.70 18.79 -8.91
N ILE A 95 -5.72 19.66 -9.16
CA ILE A 95 -5.94 20.97 -9.74
C ILE A 95 -5.51 20.84 -11.19
N ASP A 96 -6.36 21.25 -12.12
CA ASP A 96 -6.00 21.29 -13.52
C ASP A 96 -5.07 22.49 -13.76
N ASP A 97 -3.87 22.23 -14.28
CA ASP A 97 -2.82 23.25 -14.41
C ASP A 97 -3.19 24.38 -15.37
N PHE A 98 -4.13 24.15 -16.30
CA PHE A 98 -4.55 25.13 -17.30
C PHE A 98 -5.71 26.00 -16.81
N SER A 99 -6.78 25.39 -16.31
CA SER A 99 -7.98 26.09 -15.83
C SER A 99 -7.87 26.55 -14.38
N GLY A 100 -6.96 25.96 -13.59
CA GLY A 100 -6.86 26.17 -12.14
C GLY A 100 -8.01 25.55 -11.35
N GLU A 101 -8.92 24.82 -12.00
CA GLU A 101 -10.08 24.21 -11.35
C GLU A 101 -9.70 22.97 -10.57
N ARG A 102 -10.35 22.78 -9.41
CA ARG A 102 -10.14 21.62 -8.56
C ARG A 102 -11.13 20.52 -8.89
N TYR A 103 -10.63 19.40 -9.40
CA TYR A 103 -11.40 18.22 -9.73
C TYR A 103 -11.31 17.16 -8.64
N ARG A 104 -12.44 16.51 -8.35
CA ARG A 104 -12.53 15.42 -7.38
C ARG A 104 -12.24 14.09 -8.06
N GLY A 105 -11.37 13.27 -7.46
CA GLY A 105 -11.11 11.92 -7.97
C GLY A 105 -12.35 11.04 -7.86
N ILE A 106 -12.77 10.43 -8.98
CA ILE A 106 -14.04 9.69 -9.08
C ILE A 106 -14.09 8.53 -8.09
N GLY A 107 -13.16 7.57 -8.18
CA GLY A 107 -13.18 6.36 -7.34
C GLY A 107 -13.01 6.64 -5.84
N SER A 108 -12.05 7.49 -5.48
CA SER A 108 -11.78 7.78 -4.07
C SER A 108 -12.90 8.58 -3.39
N ASN A 109 -13.51 9.55 -4.08
CA ASN A 109 -14.67 10.27 -3.51
C ASN A 109 -15.89 9.37 -3.44
N PHE A 110 -16.14 8.54 -4.46
CA PHE A 110 -17.21 7.54 -4.44
C PHE A 110 -17.13 6.66 -3.18
N LEU A 111 -15.96 6.09 -2.90
CA LEU A 111 -15.72 5.23 -1.74
C LEU A 111 -15.84 5.99 -0.41
N CYS A 112 -15.17 7.15 -0.28
CA CYS A 112 -15.17 7.91 0.97
C CYS A 112 -16.57 8.45 1.34
N ASP A 113 -17.47 8.59 0.37
CA ASP A 113 -18.85 9.02 0.59
C ASP A 113 -19.80 7.86 0.90
N ARG A 114 -19.37 6.59 0.77
CA ARG A 114 -20.21 5.43 1.09
C ARG A 114 -20.44 5.30 2.60
N LYS A 115 -21.64 4.86 2.93
CA LYS A 115 -22.09 4.52 4.29
C LYS A 115 -22.21 3.02 4.45
N VAL A 116 -22.31 2.57 5.69
CA VAL A 116 -22.63 1.16 6.01
C VAL A 116 -23.92 0.76 5.28
N CYS A 117 -23.94 -0.47 4.78
CA CYS A 117 -24.97 -1.08 3.92
C CYS A 117 -24.99 -0.62 2.45
N ASP A 118 -24.23 0.40 2.05
CA ASP A 118 -24.17 0.80 0.64
C ASP A 118 -23.56 -0.32 -0.22
N ALA A 119 -24.09 -0.46 -1.44
CA ALA A 119 -23.60 -1.44 -2.41
C ALA A 119 -22.44 -0.86 -3.25
N ILE A 120 -21.47 -1.71 -3.54
CA ILE A 120 -20.31 -1.43 -4.38
C ILE A 120 -20.17 -2.56 -5.40
N THR A 121 -19.82 -2.23 -6.64
CA THR A 121 -19.45 -3.23 -7.64
C THR A 121 -17.94 -3.40 -7.63
N ILE A 122 -17.46 -4.62 -7.43
CA ILE A 122 -16.04 -4.97 -7.45
C ILE A 122 -15.71 -5.94 -8.58
N THR A 123 -14.43 -6.02 -8.93
CA THR A 123 -13.84 -6.91 -9.94
C THR A 123 -12.53 -7.50 -9.41
N GLY A 124 -12.11 -8.64 -9.95
CA GLY A 124 -10.90 -9.35 -9.50
C GLY A 124 -11.22 -10.67 -8.80
N PRO A 125 -10.34 -11.17 -7.91
CA PRO A 125 -9.09 -10.53 -7.46
C PRO A 125 -8.03 -10.42 -8.57
N PHE A 126 -7.02 -9.57 -8.35
CA PHE A 126 -5.86 -9.41 -9.21
C PHE A 126 -4.58 -9.51 -8.37
N ASP A 127 -3.60 -10.29 -8.83
CA ASP A 127 -2.36 -10.47 -8.09
C ASP A 127 -1.53 -9.18 -8.02
N LEU A 128 -0.96 -8.90 -6.86
CA LEU A 128 0.10 -7.91 -6.70
C LEU A 128 1.45 -8.59 -6.94
N ALA A 129 2.46 -7.79 -7.30
CA ALA A 129 3.82 -8.26 -7.48
C ALA A 129 4.53 -8.66 -6.18
N PHE A 130 3.92 -8.37 -5.02
CA PHE A 130 4.46 -8.76 -3.71
C PHE A 130 4.17 -10.24 -3.46
N GLN A 131 5.21 -11.02 -3.22
CA GLN A 131 5.08 -12.45 -2.92
C GLN A 131 5.78 -12.74 -1.61
N LEU A 132 5.19 -13.55 -0.73
CA LEU A 132 5.92 -13.96 0.46
C LEU A 132 6.97 -15.02 0.07
N PRO A 133 8.26 -14.81 0.37
CA PRO A 133 9.27 -15.83 0.15
C PRO A 133 8.94 -17.10 0.93
N LYS A 134 9.15 -18.27 0.33
CA LYS A 134 8.97 -19.56 0.99
C LYS A 134 10.05 -19.85 2.05
N ASP A 135 11.21 -19.22 1.92
CA ASP A 135 12.27 -19.31 2.91
C ASP A 135 12.01 -18.30 4.02
N HIS A 136 11.68 -18.80 5.21
CA HIS A 136 11.36 -17.97 6.37
C HIS A 136 12.58 -17.28 6.98
N ASN A 137 13.79 -17.58 6.49
CA ASN A 137 15.01 -16.82 6.81
C ASN A 137 15.18 -15.61 5.87
N ALA A 138 14.31 -15.41 4.88
CA ALA A 138 14.41 -14.28 3.97
C ALA A 138 14.22 -12.95 4.71
N ASN A 139 15.02 -11.95 4.34
CA ASN A 139 14.83 -10.60 4.85
C ASN A 139 13.86 -9.83 3.95
N LEU A 140 13.05 -8.96 4.55
CA LEU A 140 12.09 -8.11 3.86
C LEU A 140 12.36 -6.65 4.18
N ILE A 141 12.59 -5.85 3.14
CA ILE A 141 12.62 -4.39 3.20
C ILE A 141 11.32 -3.90 2.54
N LEU A 142 10.39 -3.41 3.35
CA LEU A 142 9.08 -2.94 2.93
C LEU A 142 9.05 -1.42 2.96
N ILE A 143 8.71 -0.77 1.85
CA ILE A 143 8.73 0.69 1.72
C ILE A 143 7.34 1.16 1.30
N GLY A 144 6.57 1.65 2.27
CA GLY A 144 5.21 2.16 2.06
C GLY A 144 5.17 3.68 2.08
N MET A 145 4.48 4.29 1.12
CA MET A 145 4.23 5.74 1.12
C MET A 145 2.73 6.04 1.12
N GLY A 146 2.26 6.79 2.12
CA GLY A 146 0.84 7.15 2.26
C GLY A 146 -0.07 5.92 2.35
N THR A 147 -0.96 5.73 1.37
CA THR A 147 -1.83 4.54 1.31
C THR A 147 -1.11 3.27 0.85
N GLY A 148 0.16 3.37 0.44
CA GLY A 148 1.01 2.21 0.14
C GLY A 148 1.30 1.30 1.34
N ILE A 149 0.92 1.73 2.55
CA ILE A 149 0.95 0.89 3.76
C ILE A 149 -0.05 -0.28 3.70
N ALA A 150 -1.14 -0.16 2.93
CA ALA A 150 -2.20 -1.15 2.87
C ALA A 150 -1.70 -2.58 2.61
N PRO A 151 -1.00 -2.87 1.49
CA PRO A 151 -0.49 -4.22 1.26
C PRO A 151 0.48 -4.67 2.35
N PHE A 152 1.33 -3.78 2.88
CA PHE A 152 2.32 -4.16 3.89
C PHE A 152 1.71 -4.43 5.26
N ARG A 153 0.61 -3.76 5.62
CA ARG A 153 -0.15 -4.12 6.81
C ARG A 153 -0.69 -5.54 6.72
N ALA A 154 -1.35 -5.87 5.60
CA ALA A 154 -1.83 -7.23 5.36
C ALA A 154 -0.70 -8.26 5.36
N PHE A 155 0.45 -7.90 4.79
CA PHE A 155 1.62 -8.76 4.71
C PHE A 155 2.27 -9.03 6.07
N VAL A 156 2.50 -7.99 6.87
CA VAL A 156 3.06 -8.12 8.24
C VAL A 156 2.12 -8.95 9.11
N LYS A 157 0.81 -8.68 9.05
CA LYS A 157 -0.19 -9.50 9.74
C LYS A 157 -0.10 -10.97 9.34
N HIS A 158 -0.10 -11.27 8.05
CA HIS A 158 0.00 -12.65 7.56
C HIS A 158 1.27 -13.35 8.06
N ILE A 159 2.42 -12.66 8.03
CA ILE A 159 3.70 -13.19 8.53
C ILE A 159 3.60 -13.58 10.01
N TYR A 160 3.06 -12.72 10.87
CA TYR A 160 3.10 -12.95 12.32
C TYR A 160 1.86 -13.67 12.89
N GLU A 161 0.72 -13.63 12.21
CA GLU A 161 -0.55 -14.24 12.67
C GLU A 161 -0.90 -15.56 11.98
N GLU A 162 -0.36 -15.87 10.80
CA GLU A 162 -0.68 -17.11 10.07
C GLU A 162 0.55 -17.98 9.79
N VAL A 163 1.73 -17.37 9.56
CA VAL A 163 2.98 -18.11 9.32
C VAL A 163 3.69 -18.46 10.64
N HIS A 164 3.80 -17.50 11.57
CA HIS A 164 4.33 -17.63 12.95
C HIS A 164 5.81 -18.01 13.12
N ASP A 165 6.54 -18.45 12.09
CA ASP A 165 7.94 -18.94 12.20
C ASP A 165 8.92 -18.16 11.34
N TRP A 166 8.61 -16.89 11.05
CA TRP A 166 9.51 -15.99 10.33
C TRP A 166 10.76 -15.67 11.15
N LYS A 167 11.93 -15.82 10.54
CA LYS A 167 13.26 -15.66 11.19
C LYS A 167 14.09 -14.56 10.57
N GLY A 168 13.86 -14.23 9.31
CA GLY A 168 14.55 -13.15 8.64
C GLY A 168 14.06 -11.78 9.12
N GLN A 169 14.88 -10.76 8.93
CA GLN A 169 14.56 -9.41 9.37
C GLN A 169 13.46 -8.80 8.50
N VAL A 170 12.43 -8.23 9.12
CA VAL A 170 11.38 -7.45 8.46
C VAL A 170 11.52 -5.99 8.86
N ARG A 171 11.86 -5.14 7.90
CA ARG A 171 12.08 -3.70 8.08
C ARG A 171 11.06 -2.93 7.27
N LEU A 172 10.16 -2.22 7.95
CA LEU A 172 9.12 -1.41 7.33
C LEU A 172 9.46 0.07 7.41
N PHE A 173 9.75 0.70 6.28
CA PHE A 173 9.88 2.14 6.16
C PHE A 173 8.53 2.71 5.72
N TYR A 174 7.86 3.40 6.63
CA TYR A 174 6.57 4.00 6.35
C TYR A 174 6.67 5.52 6.28
N GLY A 175 6.44 6.08 5.10
CA GLY A 175 6.48 7.51 4.86
C GLY A 175 5.11 8.16 4.68
N ALA A 176 4.91 9.30 5.33
CA ALA A 176 3.78 10.19 5.07
C ALA A 176 4.17 11.66 5.25
N ARG A 177 3.29 12.56 4.81
CA ARG A 177 3.55 14.01 4.93
C ARG A 177 3.68 14.43 6.39
N THR A 178 2.77 13.96 7.24
CA THR A 178 2.78 14.21 8.68
C THR A 178 2.52 12.91 9.42
N GLY A 179 2.91 12.82 10.69
CA GLY A 179 2.57 11.68 11.54
C GLY A 179 1.06 11.44 11.67
N MET A 180 0.24 12.49 11.54
CA MET A 180 -1.22 12.37 11.57
C MET A 180 -1.80 11.72 10.30
N GLU A 181 -1.04 11.70 9.21
CA GLU A 181 -1.39 11.06 7.93
C GLU A 181 -0.75 9.67 7.78
N MET A 182 -0.35 9.04 8.89
CA MET A 182 0.20 7.68 8.92
C MET A 182 -0.84 6.67 9.46
N PRO A 183 -1.84 6.25 8.66
CA PRO A 183 -2.66 5.08 8.99
C PRO A 183 -1.83 3.93 9.57
N TYR A 184 -2.33 3.36 10.66
CA TYR A 184 -1.82 2.21 11.41
C TYR A 184 -0.56 2.48 12.23
N MET A 185 -0.06 3.73 12.23
CA MET A 185 1.07 4.17 13.03
C MET A 185 0.86 5.60 13.59
N ASN A 186 -0.39 5.99 13.84
CA ASN A 186 -0.76 7.29 14.41
C ASN A 186 -1.54 7.11 15.72
N ASP A 187 -1.91 8.23 16.35
CA ASP A 187 -2.60 8.21 17.65
C ASP A 187 -4.02 7.66 17.57
N GLU A 188 -4.64 7.66 16.39
CA GLU A 188 -5.99 7.13 16.16
C GLU A 188 -5.98 5.61 16.00
N ASN A 189 -4.91 5.04 15.43
CA ASN A 189 -4.74 3.61 15.19
C ASN A 189 -3.26 3.26 14.99
N ASN A 190 -2.80 2.24 15.73
CA ASN A 190 -1.39 1.88 15.87
C ASN A 190 -1.16 0.35 15.90
N ASP A 191 -1.99 -0.44 15.22
CA ASP A 191 -1.93 -1.91 15.32
C ASP A 191 -0.60 -2.50 14.82
N LEU A 192 0.11 -1.83 13.92
CA LEU A 192 1.48 -2.22 13.54
C LEU A 192 2.47 -2.21 14.71
N THR A 193 2.19 -1.46 15.78
CA THR A 193 3.01 -1.49 17.01
C THR A 193 2.87 -2.79 17.79
N ASN A 194 1.80 -3.58 17.56
CA ASN A 194 1.62 -4.86 18.24
C ASN A 194 2.73 -5.85 17.89
N TYR A 195 3.33 -5.73 16.71
CA TYR A 195 4.40 -6.60 16.25
C TYR A 195 5.79 -6.12 16.70
N TYR A 196 5.92 -5.01 17.45
CA TYR A 196 7.23 -4.59 17.97
C TYR A 196 7.81 -5.53 19.04
N ASN A 197 6.98 -6.43 19.58
CA ASN A 197 7.46 -7.52 20.44
C ASN A 197 8.11 -8.65 19.62
N GLU A 198 7.90 -8.69 18.29
CA GLU A 198 8.54 -9.65 17.40
C GLU A 198 9.99 -9.25 17.16
N SER A 199 10.93 -10.09 17.59
CA SER A 199 12.37 -9.79 17.48
C SER A 199 12.86 -9.52 16.05
N THR A 200 12.12 -9.99 15.05
CA THR A 200 12.43 -9.84 13.63
C THR A 200 11.84 -8.57 13.01
N PHE A 201 10.86 -7.92 13.64
CA PHE A 201 10.14 -6.78 13.06
C PHE A 201 10.63 -5.45 13.61
N GLU A 202 10.85 -4.49 12.72
CA GLU A 202 11.01 -3.08 13.08
C GLU A 202 10.34 -2.20 12.03
N ALA A 203 9.63 -1.15 12.48
CA ALA A 203 9.06 -0.15 11.59
C ALA A 203 9.60 1.25 11.89
N MET A 204 10.04 1.93 10.84
CA MET A 204 10.62 3.27 10.85
C MET A 204 9.62 4.25 10.25
N LYS A 205 9.37 5.35 10.95
CA LYS A 205 8.53 6.43 10.44
C LYS A 205 9.39 7.44 9.68
N ALA A 206 8.99 7.76 8.46
CA ALA A 206 9.54 8.87 7.68
C ALA A 206 8.47 9.96 7.56
N VAL A 207 8.67 11.09 8.24
CA VAL A 207 7.77 12.24 8.17
C VAL A 207 8.52 13.45 7.60
N SER A 208 7.81 14.39 6.99
CA SER A 208 8.42 15.66 6.59
C SER A 208 8.88 16.42 7.82
N SER A 209 10.09 16.98 7.79
CA SER A 209 10.68 17.77 8.87
C SER A 209 10.00 19.15 9.01
N ARG A 210 9.42 19.67 7.92
CA ARG A 210 8.67 20.93 7.89
C ARG A 210 7.43 20.77 7.01
N PRO A 211 6.38 20.07 7.46
CA PRO A 211 5.22 19.75 6.62
C PRO A 211 4.35 20.95 6.19
N GLU A 212 4.51 22.09 6.87
CA GLU A 212 3.92 23.40 6.54
C GLU A 212 4.65 24.09 5.37
N TRP A 213 5.89 23.70 5.14
CA TRP A 213 6.72 24.11 4.00
C TRP A 213 6.72 22.92 3.01
N THR A 214 6.96 23.13 1.72
CA THR A 214 6.81 22.08 0.69
C THR A 214 7.85 20.94 0.76
N ASP A 215 8.43 20.70 1.93
CA ASP A 215 9.48 19.73 2.18
C ASP A 215 8.94 18.31 1.97
N THR A 216 9.72 17.54 1.21
CA THR A 216 9.40 16.15 0.88
C THR A 216 9.48 15.27 2.12
N VAL A 217 8.77 14.14 2.07
CA VAL A 217 8.90 13.11 3.11
C VAL A 217 10.36 12.66 3.20
N ALA A 218 10.93 12.71 4.40
CA ALA A 218 12.34 12.38 4.68
C ALA A 218 12.58 10.87 4.75
N LEU A 219 12.19 10.17 3.67
CA LEU A 219 12.38 8.72 3.55
C LEU A 219 13.86 8.34 3.45
N ASP A 220 14.63 9.14 2.71
CA ASP A 220 16.07 9.00 2.59
C ASP A 220 16.75 9.06 3.96
N VAL A 221 16.41 10.05 4.78
CA VAL A 221 16.94 10.19 6.15
C VAL A 221 16.61 8.97 7.02
N ALA A 222 15.38 8.46 6.94
CA ALA A 222 14.97 7.29 7.72
C ALA A 222 15.73 6.02 7.29
N ILE A 223 15.98 5.87 5.99
CA ILE A 223 16.75 4.75 5.41
C ILE A 223 18.24 4.88 5.78
N GLU A 224 18.84 6.05 5.61
CA GLU A 224 20.24 6.34 5.94
C GLU A 224 20.52 6.19 7.44
N ALA A 225 19.55 6.46 8.32
CA ALA A 225 19.68 6.20 9.75
C ALA A 225 19.89 4.70 10.10
N LYS A 226 19.63 3.80 9.14
CA LYS A 226 19.80 2.35 9.25
C LYS A 226 20.86 1.81 8.29
N GLU A 227 21.75 2.68 7.82
CA GLU A 227 22.76 2.39 6.79
C GLU A 227 23.49 1.06 7.01
N HIS A 228 24.10 0.82 8.18
CA HIS A 228 24.86 -0.40 8.43
C HIS A 228 24.03 -1.68 8.30
N GLU A 229 22.83 -1.69 8.88
CA GLU A 229 21.93 -2.83 8.82
C GLU A 229 21.41 -3.05 7.40
N LEU A 230 20.99 -1.99 6.72
CA LEU A 230 20.50 -2.07 5.34
C LEU A 230 21.61 -2.46 4.37
N HIS A 231 22.85 -1.99 4.57
CA HIS A 231 24.00 -2.44 3.79
C HIS A 231 24.14 -3.97 3.88
N ASP A 232 24.12 -4.50 5.10
CA ASP A 232 24.23 -5.95 5.33
C ASP A 232 23.06 -6.72 4.70
N MET A 233 21.82 -6.24 4.88
CA MET A 233 20.65 -6.83 4.24
C MET A 233 20.76 -6.78 2.70
N LEU A 234 21.17 -5.65 2.12
CA LEU A 234 21.32 -5.48 0.68
C LEU A 234 22.37 -6.43 0.09
N MET A 235 23.45 -6.71 0.82
CA MET A 235 24.46 -7.68 0.39
C MET A 235 23.99 -9.13 0.45
N GLN A 236 22.99 -9.44 1.27
CA GLN A 236 22.48 -10.79 1.42
C GLN A 236 21.56 -11.20 0.26
N ASN A 237 21.76 -12.42 -0.25
CA ASN A 237 21.00 -12.93 -1.39
C ASN A 237 19.55 -13.30 -1.03
N ASN A 238 19.22 -13.51 0.23
CA ASN A 238 17.87 -13.82 0.70
C ASN A 238 17.03 -12.56 1.03
N THR A 239 17.46 -11.38 0.61
CA THR A 239 16.74 -10.12 0.86
C THR A 239 15.80 -9.76 -0.29
N TYR A 240 14.57 -9.40 0.06
CA TYR A 240 13.52 -8.93 -0.83
C TYR A 240 13.16 -7.48 -0.51
N ILE A 241 12.91 -6.68 -1.55
CA ILE A 241 12.57 -5.27 -1.42
C ILE A 241 11.24 -5.01 -2.13
N TYR A 242 10.26 -4.55 -1.37
CA TYR A 242 8.92 -4.24 -1.86
C TYR A 242 8.58 -2.78 -1.64
N VAL A 243 8.13 -2.11 -2.70
CA VAL A 243 7.82 -0.68 -2.69
C VAL A 243 6.37 -0.45 -3.09
N ALA A 244 5.61 0.28 -2.28
CA ALA A 244 4.23 0.65 -2.59
C ALA A 244 3.95 2.12 -2.30
N GLY A 245 3.31 2.82 -3.23
CA GLY A 245 2.88 4.20 -3.02
C GLY A 245 3.05 5.11 -4.24
N HIS A 246 3.24 6.41 -3.99
CA HIS A 246 3.33 7.42 -5.04
C HIS A 246 4.71 7.43 -5.71
N GLU A 247 4.79 7.72 -7.01
CA GLU A 247 6.00 7.63 -7.84
C GLU A 247 7.23 8.38 -7.31
N LYS A 248 7.00 9.50 -6.63
CA LYS A 248 8.06 10.28 -5.95
C LYS A 248 8.91 9.47 -4.97
N VAL A 249 8.45 8.29 -4.52
CA VAL A 249 9.23 7.38 -3.67
C VAL A 249 10.52 6.90 -4.33
N ARG A 250 10.51 6.68 -5.66
CA ARG A 250 11.63 6.06 -6.39
C ARG A 250 12.90 6.90 -6.31
N VAL A 251 12.77 8.21 -6.52
CA VAL A 251 13.91 9.14 -6.55
C VAL A 251 14.64 9.17 -5.20
N ASN A 252 13.89 9.26 -4.11
CA ASN A 252 14.48 9.30 -2.77
C ASN A 252 15.08 7.95 -2.38
N LEU A 253 14.45 6.85 -2.82
CA LEU A 253 14.90 5.50 -2.54
C LEU A 253 16.22 5.16 -3.27
N ASP A 254 16.30 5.45 -4.56
CA ASP A 254 17.50 5.16 -5.36
C ASP A 254 18.70 5.96 -4.85
N LYS A 255 18.48 7.23 -4.46
CA LYS A 255 19.50 8.05 -3.82
C LYS A 255 19.99 7.41 -2.50
N ALA A 256 19.07 7.05 -1.61
CA ALA A 256 19.43 6.51 -0.29
C ALA A 256 20.20 5.18 -0.39
N PHE A 257 19.77 4.27 -1.27
CA PHE A 257 20.50 3.01 -1.48
C PHE A 257 21.84 3.20 -2.20
N SER A 258 21.97 4.20 -3.08
CA SER A 258 23.26 4.59 -3.65
C SER A 258 24.23 5.08 -2.58
N THR A 259 23.75 5.88 -1.62
CA THR A 259 24.55 6.29 -0.45
C THR A 259 25.00 5.08 0.36
N ILE A 260 24.06 4.19 0.73
CA ILE A 260 24.35 3.00 1.54
C ILE A 260 25.37 2.07 0.88
N LEU A 261 25.29 1.89 -0.44
CA LEU A 261 26.22 1.04 -1.20
C LEU A 261 27.51 1.75 -1.64
N GLY A 262 27.64 3.04 -1.32
CA GLY A 262 28.83 3.84 -1.61
C GLY A 262 28.92 4.37 -3.05
N SER A 263 28.05 3.97 -3.97
CA SER A 263 27.95 4.55 -5.30
C SER A 263 26.62 4.23 -6.01
N GLU A 264 26.25 5.09 -6.97
CA GLU A 264 25.10 4.86 -7.85
C GLU A 264 25.28 3.61 -8.71
N ASP A 265 26.49 3.39 -9.25
CA ASP A 265 26.79 2.20 -10.06
C ASP A 265 26.60 0.90 -9.28
N ALA A 266 27.06 0.86 -8.02
CA ALA A 266 26.87 -0.31 -7.16
C ALA A 266 25.39 -0.60 -6.90
N TRP A 267 24.59 0.46 -6.68
CA TRP A 267 23.15 0.32 -6.52
C TRP A 267 22.45 -0.14 -7.79
N LEU A 268 22.78 0.43 -8.95
CA LEU A 268 22.17 0.03 -10.22
C LEU A 268 22.43 -1.44 -10.55
N VAL A 269 23.66 -1.91 -10.34
CA VAL A 269 24.00 -3.33 -10.49
C VAL A 269 23.19 -4.18 -9.52
N ARG A 270 23.16 -3.82 -8.23
CA ARG A 270 22.44 -4.61 -7.22
C ARG A 270 20.93 -4.63 -7.47
N LYS A 271 20.34 -3.51 -7.86
CA LYS A 271 18.92 -3.40 -8.22
C LYS A 271 18.59 -4.29 -9.42
N ALA A 272 19.46 -4.33 -10.43
CA ALA A 272 19.29 -5.23 -11.58
C ALA A 272 19.32 -6.71 -11.16
N GLU A 273 20.23 -7.10 -10.25
CA GLU A 273 20.26 -8.46 -9.69
C GLU A 273 18.98 -8.80 -8.91
N LEU A 274 18.48 -7.88 -8.09
CA LEU A 274 17.24 -8.08 -7.34
C LEU A 274 16.04 -8.25 -8.27
N ILE A 275 15.95 -7.46 -9.34
CA ILE A 275 14.90 -7.58 -10.36
C ILE A 275 15.01 -8.92 -11.08
N ALA A 276 16.21 -9.28 -11.57
CA ALA A 276 16.45 -10.54 -12.26
C ALA A 276 16.16 -11.77 -11.37
N GLY A 277 16.41 -11.65 -10.06
CA GLY A 277 16.11 -12.68 -9.07
C GLY A 277 14.67 -12.71 -8.57
N HIS A 278 13.77 -11.86 -9.09
CA HIS A 278 12.40 -11.69 -8.58
C HIS A 278 12.33 -11.32 -7.09
N LYS A 279 13.31 -10.55 -6.61
CA LYS A 279 13.43 -10.06 -5.22
C LYS A 279 13.11 -8.58 -5.09
N TRP A 280 12.86 -7.90 -6.20
CA TRP A 280 12.37 -6.53 -6.24
C TRP A 280 10.96 -6.51 -6.83
N ALA A 281 10.02 -5.87 -6.13
CA ALA A 281 8.68 -5.63 -6.67
C ALA A 281 8.17 -4.24 -6.26
N GLU A 282 7.43 -3.61 -7.15
CA GLU A 282 6.89 -2.27 -6.92
C GLU A 282 5.42 -2.17 -7.36
N VAL A 283 4.63 -1.45 -6.58
CA VAL A 283 3.24 -1.09 -6.88
C VAL A 283 3.13 0.43 -6.72
N ILE A 284 3.40 1.13 -7.81
CA ILE A 284 3.45 2.59 -7.89
C ILE A 284 2.24 3.13 -8.64
N TYR A 285 1.60 4.18 -8.12
CA TYR A 285 0.36 4.74 -8.68
C TYR A 285 0.22 6.25 -8.55
#